data_AF-A0A0G1QBI9-F1
#
_entry.id   AF-A0A0G1QBI9-F1
#
_cell.length_a   1.000
_cell.length_b   1.000
_cell.length_c   1.000
_cell.angle_alpha   90.00
_cell.angle_beta   90.00
_cell.angle_gamma   90.00
#
_symmetry.space_group_name_H-M   'P 1'
#
loop_
_entity.id
_entity.type
_entity.pdbx_description
1 polymer ?
#
loop_
_entity_poly.entity_id
_entity_poly.type
_entity_poly.pdbx_seq_one_letter_code
_entity_poly.pdbx_strand_id
1 'polypeptide(L)' 'MINPKNNARTVVPIHQGKTLKRPLVHAIIDDARLSPEEFLKSL' A
#
# COMPACT_ATOMS: atom_id res chain seq x y z
N MET A 1 1.86 -7.41 -4.03
CA MET A 1 1.23 -6.64 -5.13
C MET A 1 2.33 -6.04 -5.99
N ILE A 2 2.10 -5.84 -7.30
CA ILE A 2 3.06 -5.16 -8.18
C ILE A 2 2.41 -3.88 -8.69
N ASN A 3 3.05 -2.73 -8.49
CA ASN A 3 2.61 -1.47 -9.08
C ASN A 3 3.10 -1.40 -10.54
N PRO A 4 2.21 -1.40 -11.55
CA PRO A 4 2.62 -1.46 -12.95
C PRO A 4 3.31 -0.19 -13.45
N LYS A 5 3.13 0.97 -12.80
CA LYS A 5 3.74 2.23 -13.24
C LYS A 5 5.24 2.29 -12.97
N ASN A 6 5.68 1.69 -11.86
CA ASN A 6 7.06 1.81 -11.38
C ASN A 6 7.71 0.46 -11.06
N ASN A 7 7.00 -0.65 -11.34
CA ASN A 7 7.39 -2.03 -11.03
C ASN A 7 7.73 -2.28 -9.55
N ALA A 8 7.29 -1.41 -8.64
CA ALA A 8 7.46 -1.61 -7.20
C ALA A 8 6.70 -2.86 -6.76
N ARG A 9 7.33 -3.65 -5.89
CA ARG A 9 6.76 -4.88 -5.34
C ARG A 9 6.59 -4.71 -3.85
N THR A 10 5.33 -4.66 -3.41
CA THR A 10 5.00 -4.43 -2.00
C THR A 10 4.24 -5.62 -1.42
N VAL A 11 4.63 -6.01 -0.21
CA VAL A 11 3.98 -7.07 0.56
C VAL A 11 2.87 -6.44 1.39
N VAL A 12 1.64 -6.92 1.20
CA VAL A 12 0.47 -6.47 1.96
C VAL A 12 -0.07 -7.66 2.75
N PRO A 13 -0.08 -7.59 4.10
CA PRO A 13 -0.65 -8.66 4.90
C PRO A 13 -2.18 -8.66 4.77
N ILE A 14 -2.76 -9.83 4.54
CA ILE A 14 -4.21 -10.04 4.47
C ILE A 14 -4.60 -10.95 5.63
N HIS A 15 -5.35 -10.42 6.60
CA HIS A 15 -6.03 -11.22 7.61
C HIS A 15 -7.49 -10.74 7.69
N GLN A 16 -8.42 -11.65 7.97
CA GLN A 16 -9.82 -11.25 8.11
C GLN A 16 -10.07 -10.43 9.38
N GLY A 17 -10.97 -9.45 9.31
CA GLY A 17 -11.55 -8.78 10.48
C GLY A 17 -10.66 -7.81 11.27
N LYS A 18 -9.49 -7.38 10.77
CA LYS A 18 -8.78 -6.24 11.40
C LYS A 18 -8.37 -5.19 10.37
N THR A 19 -8.29 -3.96 10.83
CA THR A 19 -7.78 -2.83 10.04
C THR A 19 -6.26 -2.77 10.16
N LEU A 20 -5.57 -2.51 9.05
CA LEU A 20 -4.15 -2.20 9.08
C LEU A 20 -3.93 -0.94 9.94
N LYS A 21 -2.95 -0.99 10.84
CA LYS A 21 -2.60 0.16 11.68
C LYS A 21 -1.97 1.26 10.82
N ARG A 22 -2.21 2.53 11.15
CA ARG A 22 -1.71 3.68 10.36
C ARG A 22 -0.22 3.58 10.00
N PRO A 23 0.71 3.26 10.92
CA PRO A 23 2.13 3.16 10.56
C PRO A 23 2.41 2.12 9.47
N LEU A 24 1.71 0.99 9.50
CA LEU A 24 1.86 -0.06 8.50
C LEU A 24 1.28 0.35 7.14
N VAL A 25 0.15 1.08 7.14
CA VAL A 25 -0.43 1.62 5.91
C VAL A 25 0.54 2.59 5.24
N HIS A 26 1.15 3.51 6.02
CA HIS A 26 2.14 4.43 5.48
C HIS A 26 3.37 3.71 4.92
N ALA A 27 3.90 2.71 5.63
CA ALA A 27 5.03 1.93 5.15
C ALA A 27 4.74 1.19 3.83
N ILE A 28 3.51 0.69 3.65
CA ILE A 28 3.06 0.06 2.39
C ILE A 28 2.99 1.07 1.25
N ILE A 29 2.47 2.28 1.52
CA ILE A 29 2.37 3.35 0.53
C ILE A 29 3.78 3.79 0.08
N ASP A 30 4.70 3.97 1.03
CA ASP A 30 6.09 4.34 0.77
C ASP A 30 6.81 3.28 -0.07
N ASP A 31 6.66 2.00 0.28
CA ASP A 31 7.26 0.88 -0.44
C ASP A 31 6.68 0.72 -1.86
N ALA A 32 5.39 1.01 -2.04
CA ALA A 32 4.73 1.05 -3.35
C ALA A 32 5.14 2.27 -4.19
N ARG A 33 5.93 3.19 -3.62
CA ARG A 33 6.35 4.48 -4.17
C ARG A 33 5.16 5.29 -4.67
N LEU A 34 4.14 5.40 -3.83
CA LEU A 34 2.93 6.19 -4.07
C LEU A 34 2.88 7.34 -3.06
N SER A 35 2.23 8.44 -3.44
CA SER A 35 1.75 9.39 -2.44
C SER A 35 0.46 8.90 -1.76
N PRO A 36 0.10 9.40 -0.56
CA PRO A 36 -1.19 9.10 0.06
C PRO A 36 -2.39 9.41 -0.85
N GLU A 37 -2.33 10.49 -1.63
CA GLU A 37 -3.38 10.89 -2.56
C GLU A 37 -3.49 9.94 -3.76
N GLU A 38 -2.35 9.49 -4.29
CA GLU A 38 -2.31 8.50 -5.38
C GLU A 38 -2.84 7.15 -4.92
N PHE A 39 -2.51 6.74 -3.69
CA PHE A 39 -3.04 5.54 -3.07
C PHE A 39 -4.57 5.59 -2.93
N LEU A 40 -5.13 6.70 -2.45
CA LEU A 40 -6.58 6.87 -2.31
C LEU A 40 -7.33 6.84 -3.65
N LYS A 41 -6.70 7.28 -4.74
CA LYS A 41 -7.29 7.19 -6.09
C LYS A 41 -7.29 5.77 -6.67
N SER A 42 -6.55 4.84 -6.06
CA SER A 42 -6.44 3.45 -6.52
C SER A 42 -7.33 2.46 -5.77
N LEU A 43 -8.07 2.94 -4.76
CA LEU A 43 -9.14 2.20 -4.07
C LEU A 43 -10.44 2.24 -4.91
#